data_AF-A0A730P4V8-F1
#
_entry.id   AF-A0A730P4V8-F1
#
_cell.length_a   1.000
_cell.length_b   1.000
_cell.length_c   1.000
_cell.angle_alpha   90.00
_cell.angle_beta   90.00
_cell.angle_gamma   90.00
#
_symmetry.space_group_name_H-M   'P 1'
#
loop_
_entity.id
_entity.type
_entity.pdbx_description
1 polymer ?
#
loop_
_entity_poly.entity_id
_entity_poly.type
_entity_poly.pdbx_seq_one_letter_code
_entity_poly.pdbx_strand_id
1 'polypeptide(L)'
;MRTIKAINNFKVDLFITFFLIALGFYLRTIFVSKMGADLTGVMLLFTQLTAYLNLAELGIGVAAASLLYKPLSEGDYAKIKYLTLLLSTIYRYISFLVLLIGIVIGFGIYFFIDSVNAVSHVFIYWAFFVINTSLTYSYAKHSTLLTANQQYSVVR
;
A
#
# COMPACT_ATOMS: atom_id res chain seq x y z
N MET A 1 -28.94 19.97 7.90
CA MET A 1 -28.26 19.71 6.60
C MET A 1 -27.01 18.83 6.70
N ARG A 2 -26.07 19.04 7.63
CA ARG A 2 -24.87 18.19 7.78
C ARG A 2 -25.17 16.72 8.15
N THR A 3 -26.14 16.49 9.04
CA THR A 3 -26.51 15.14 9.52
C THR A 3 -27.12 14.25 8.44
N ILE A 4 -27.96 14.81 7.55
CA ILE A 4 -28.59 14.05 6.45
C ILE A 4 -27.54 13.63 5.41
N LYS A 5 -26.60 14.52 5.07
CA LYS A 5 -25.46 14.19 4.19
C LYS A 5 -24.57 13.11 4.82
N ALA A 6 -24.29 13.20 6.12
CA ALA A 6 -23.52 12.19 6.85
C ALA A 6 -24.20 10.81 6.82
N ILE A 7 -25.52 10.75 7.05
CA ILE A 7 -26.29 9.50 6.99
C ILE A 7 -26.31 8.91 5.57
N ASN A 8 -26.45 9.74 4.54
CA ASN A 8 -26.43 9.26 3.15
C ASN A 8 -25.05 8.71 2.77
N ASN A 9 -23.97 9.40 3.13
CA ASN A 9 -22.61 8.90 2.90
C ASN A 9 -22.38 7.57 3.64
N PHE A 10 -22.78 7.49 4.91
CA PHE A 10 -22.67 6.27 5.69
C PHE A 10 -23.39 5.08 5.05
N LYS A 11 -24.61 5.28 4.53
CA LYS A 11 -25.36 4.22 3.83
C LYS A 11 -24.63 3.74 2.57
N VAL A 12 -24.09 4.68 1.78
CA VAL A 12 -23.34 4.36 0.57
C VAL A 12 -22.06 3.60 0.91
N ASP A 13 -21.29 4.07 1.89
CA ASP A 13 -20.06 3.42 2.34
C ASP A 13 -20.32 2.02 2.89
N LEU A 14 -21.41 1.84 3.66
CA LEU A 14 -21.82 0.56 4.19
C LEU A 14 -22.20 -0.42 3.06
N PHE A 15 -22.97 0.04 2.08
CA PHE A 15 -23.34 -0.76 0.92
C PHE A 15 -22.12 -1.19 0.11
N ILE A 16 -21.22 -0.24 -0.20
CA ILE A 16 -19.96 -0.51 -0.91
C ILE A 16 -19.11 -1.53 -0.14
N THR A 17 -18.98 -1.36 1.18
CA THR A 17 -18.20 -2.27 2.02
C THR A 17 -18.77 -3.69 1.98
N PHE A 18 -20.08 -3.84 2.16
CA PHE A 18 -20.73 -5.15 2.11
C PHE A 18 -20.61 -5.80 0.73
N PHE A 19 -20.78 -5.01 -0.32
CA PHE A 19 -20.61 -5.47 -1.70
C PHE A 19 -19.18 -5.96 -1.98
N LEU A 20 -18.16 -5.21 -1.55
CA LEU A 20 -16.76 -5.60 -1.69
C LEU A 20 -16.43 -6.88 -0.91
N ILE A 21 -16.99 -7.05 0.29
CA ILE A 21 -16.83 -8.29 1.07
C ILE A 21 -17.42 -9.48 0.31
N ALA A 22 -18.67 -9.37 -0.14
CA ALA A 22 -19.34 -10.43 -0.88
C ALA A 22 -18.58 -10.79 -2.18
N LEU A 23 -18.12 -9.79 -2.92
CA LEU A 23 -17.30 -9.98 -4.12
C LEU A 23 -15.95 -10.64 -3.79
N GLY A 24 -15.32 -10.27 -2.68
CA GLY A 24 -14.07 -10.88 -2.22
C GLY A 24 -14.22 -12.38 -1.93
N PHE A 25 -15.33 -12.79 -1.30
CA PHE A 25 -15.65 -14.22 -1.10
C PHE A 25 -15.89 -14.93 -2.44
N TYR A 26 -16.66 -14.32 -3.34
CA TYR A 26 -16.95 -14.89 -4.66
C TYR A 26 -15.68 -15.11 -5.49
N LEU A 27 -14.83 -14.07 -5.59
CA LEU A 27 -13.56 -14.15 -6.30
C LEU A 27 -12.63 -15.20 -5.68
N ARG A 28 -12.59 -15.29 -4.34
CA ARG A 28 -11.80 -16.31 -3.65
C ARG A 28 -12.23 -17.73 -4.04
N THR A 29 -13.54 -18.00 -4.10
CA THR A 29 -14.06 -19.29 -4.55
C THR A 29 -13.63 -19.61 -5.98
N ILE A 30 -13.70 -18.64 -6.88
CA ILE A 30 -13.23 -18.80 -8.26
C ILE A 30 -11.75 -19.12 -8.30
N PHE A 31 -10.90 -18.35 -7.61
CA PHE A 31 -9.45 -18.57 -7.61
C PHE A 31 -9.07 -19.93 -7.01
N VAL A 32 -9.69 -20.35 -5.91
CA VAL A 32 -9.45 -21.69 -5.37
C VAL A 32 -9.85 -22.77 -6.37
N SER A 33 -10.98 -22.61 -7.06
CA SER A 33 -11.46 -23.60 -8.05
C SER A 33 -10.63 -23.65 -9.33
N LYS A 34 -10.04 -22.53 -9.76
CA LYS A 34 -9.34 -22.39 -11.05
C LYS A 34 -7.82 -22.48 -10.93
N MET A 35 -7.26 -21.89 -9.88
CA MET A 35 -5.81 -21.78 -9.65
C MET A 35 -5.32 -22.70 -8.53
N GLY A 36 -6.23 -23.35 -7.78
CA GLY A 36 -5.90 -24.24 -6.68
C GLY A 36 -5.82 -23.53 -5.33
N ALA A 37 -6.00 -24.31 -4.26
CA ALA A 37 -5.97 -23.81 -2.89
C ALA A 37 -4.57 -23.34 -2.46
N ASP A 38 -3.52 -24.04 -2.87
CA ASP A 38 -2.14 -23.75 -2.45
C ASP A 38 -1.65 -22.40 -3.00
N LEU A 39 -1.77 -22.17 -4.31
CA LEU A 39 -1.36 -20.90 -4.92
C LEU A 39 -2.17 -19.72 -4.37
N THR A 40 -3.49 -19.90 -4.20
CA THR A 40 -4.36 -18.86 -3.62
C THR A 40 -3.97 -18.54 -2.17
N GLY A 41 -3.62 -19.56 -1.38
CA GLY A 41 -3.14 -19.40 0.00
C GLY A 41 -1.82 -18.65 0.08
N VAL A 42 -0.86 -19.01 -0.78
CA VAL A 42 0.44 -18.32 -0.88
C VAL A 42 0.28 -16.86 -1.32
N MET A 43 -0.55 -16.58 -2.33
CA MET A 43 -0.82 -15.19 -2.74
C MET A 43 -1.44 -14.35 -1.63
N LEU A 44 -2.34 -14.95 -0.84
CA LEU A 44 -2.93 -14.28 0.32
C LEU A 44 -1.87 -13.96 1.37
N LEU A 45 -1.00 -14.93 1.70
CA LEU A 45 0.11 -14.74 2.61
C LEU A 45 0.99 -13.58 2.15
N PHE A 46 1.37 -13.54 0.87
CA PHE A 46 2.23 -12.49 0.32
C PHE A 46 1.57 -11.11 0.42
N THR A 47 0.28 -11.04 0.15
CA THR A 47 -0.50 -9.79 0.29
C THR A 47 -0.47 -9.30 1.74
N GLN A 48 -0.64 -10.18 2.72
CA GLN A 48 -0.61 -9.82 4.14
C GLN A 48 0.79 -9.40 4.61
N LEU A 49 1.83 -10.16 4.23
CA LEU A 49 3.21 -9.82 4.58
C LEU A 49 3.62 -8.47 3.96
N THR A 50 3.20 -8.21 2.73
CA THR A 50 3.38 -6.91 2.08
C THR A 50 2.64 -5.79 2.81
N ALA A 51 1.41 -6.04 3.28
CA ALA A 51 0.68 -5.07 4.09
C ALA A 51 1.42 -4.74 5.39
N TYR A 52 2.12 -5.70 6.00
CA TYR A 52 2.97 -5.44 7.16
C TYR A 52 4.25 -4.69 6.81
N LEU A 53 4.88 -4.97 5.65
CA LEU A 53 5.99 -4.16 5.15
C LEU A 53 5.57 -2.69 4.99
N ASN A 54 4.29 -2.43 4.68
CA ASN A 54 3.82 -1.05 4.58
C ASN A 54 3.84 -0.28 5.90
N LEU A 55 3.85 -0.96 7.05
CA LEU A 55 4.01 -0.33 8.35
C LEU A 55 5.40 0.30 8.52
N ALA A 56 6.38 -0.09 7.70
CA ALA A 56 7.73 0.48 7.73
C ALA A 56 7.76 1.99 7.39
N GLU A 57 6.72 2.52 6.73
CA GLU A 57 6.58 3.95 6.50
C GLU A 57 6.26 4.73 7.79
N LEU A 58 5.78 4.08 8.86
CA LEU A 58 5.48 4.70 10.16
C LEU A 58 4.59 5.96 10.09
N GLY A 59 3.76 6.08 9.05
CA GLY A 59 2.87 7.25 8.87
C GLY A 59 3.58 8.52 8.38
N ILE A 60 4.82 8.42 7.88
CA ILE A 60 5.59 9.55 7.38
C ILE A 60 4.83 10.33 6.29
N GLY A 61 4.12 9.65 5.38
CA GLY A 61 3.34 10.32 4.34
C GLY A 61 2.25 11.25 4.88
N VAL A 62 1.56 10.86 5.95
CA VAL A 62 0.50 11.67 6.56
C VAL A 62 1.10 12.90 7.24
N ALA A 63 2.16 12.71 8.02
CA ALA A 63 2.85 13.81 8.71
C ALA A 63 3.45 14.81 7.70
N ALA A 64 4.08 14.30 6.64
CA ALA A 64 4.64 15.11 5.59
C ALA A 64 3.58 15.88 4.79
N ALA A 65 2.43 15.26 4.47
CA ALA A 65 1.33 15.94 3.81
C ALA A 65 0.80 17.11 4.66
N SER A 66 0.69 16.92 5.99
CA SER A 66 0.30 17.98 6.92
C SER A 66 1.31 19.13 6.96
N LEU A 67 2.62 18.82 6.98
CA LEU A 67 3.68 19.82 6.95
C LEU A 67 3.76 20.58 5.64
N LEU A 68 3.50 19.92 4.50
CA LEU A 68 3.49 20.52 3.17
C LEU A 68 2.28 21.44 2.94
N TYR A 69 1.15 21.21 3.63
CA TYR A 69 -0.07 22.00 3.43
C TYR A 69 0.14 23.50 3.67
N LYS A 70 0.79 23.87 4.79
CA LYS A 70 1.07 25.27 5.13
C LYS A 70 1.91 26.00 4.06
N PRO A 71 3.11 25.53 3.69
CA PRO A 71 3.94 26.20 2.69
C PRO A 71 3.32 26.17 1.28
N LEU A 72 2.50 25.17 0.94
CA LEU A 72 1.71 25.17 -0.30
C LEU A 72 0.66 26.29 -0.31
N SER A 73 -0.06 26.48 0.79
CA SER A 73 -1.06 27.56 0.92
C SER A 73 -0.42 28.95 0.92
N GLU A 74 0.80 29.09 1.44
CA GLU A 74 1.53 30.36 1.52
C GLU A 74 2.35 30.67 0.24
N GLY A 75 2.45 29.72 -0.70
CA GLY A 75 3.24 29.87 -1.92
C GLY A 75 4.77 29.90 -1.69
N ASP A 76 5.25 29.33 -0.57
CA ASP A 76 6.67 29.30 -0.22
C ASP A 76 7.40 28.18 -0.98
N TYR A 77 7.78 28.47 -2.22
CA TYR A 77 8.48 27.53 -3.11
C TYR A 77 9.82 27.04 -2.55
N ALA A 78 10.52 27.85 -1.75
CA ALA A 78 11.80 27.45 -1.16
C ALA A 78 11.58 26.33 -0.13
N LYS A 79 10.57 26.49 0.73
CA LYS A 79 10.22 25.50 1.76
C LYS A 79 9.59 24.24 1.17
N ILE A 80 8.74 24.38 0.13
CA ILE A 80 8.19 23.24 -0.62
C ILE A 80 9.32 22.39 -1.21
N LYS A 81 10.29 23.03 -1.89
CA LYS A 81 11.42 22.34 -2.50
C LYS A 81 12.25 21.59 -1.45
N TYR A 82 12.58 22.26 -0.33
CA TYR A 82 13.33 21.65 0.76
C TYR A 82 12.62 20.42 1.33
N LEU A 83 11.33 20.55 1.67
CA LEU A 83 10.56 19.47 2.27
C LEU A 83 10.36 18.30 1.30
N THR A 84 10.15 18.58 0.01
CA THR A 84 10.03 17.54 -1.03
C THR A 84 11.34 16.77 -1.22
N LEU A 85 12.50 17.44 -1.16
CA LEU A 85 13.81 16.79 -1.21
C LEU A 85 14.06 15.90 0.01
N LEU A 86 13.69 16.39 1.20
CA LEU A 86 13.77 15.60 2.43
C LEU A 86 12.91 14.33 2.33
N LEU A 87 11.67 14.45 1.85
CA LEU A 87 10.78 13.32 1.59
C LEU A 87 11.39 12.33 0.61
N SER A 88 11.97 12.82 -0.48
CA SER A 88 12.62 11.96 -1.48
C SER A 88 13.76 11.13 -0.87
N THR A 89 14.51 11.71 0.07
CA THR A 89 15.57 11.00 0.79
C THR A 89 14.98 9.93 1.71
N ILE A 90 13.98 10.29 2.51
CA ILE A 90 13.33 9.37 3.46
C ILE A 90 12.70 8.18 2.73
N TYR A 91 11.91 8.43 1.69
CA TYR A 91 11.25 7.36 0.92
C TYR A 91 12.23 6.45 0.19
N ARG A 92 13.39 6.96 -0.22
CA ARG A 92 14.48 6.12 -0.77
C ARG A 92 15.06 5.19 0.30
N TYR A 93 15.26 5.67 1.53
CA TYR A 93 15.68 4.80 2.63
C TYR A 93 14.62 3.74 2.97
N ILE A 94 13.34 4.11 3.01
CA ILE A 94 12.24 3.16 3.25
C ILE A 94 12.19 2.11 2.13
N SER A 95 12.26 2.53 0.87
CA SER A 95 12.27 1.64 -0.29
C SER A 95 13.41 0.61 -0.24
N PHE A 96 14.61 1.03 0.18
CA PHE A 96 15.74 0.14 0.39
C PHE A 96 15.55 -0.81 1.59
N LEU A 97 15.03 -0.29 2.70
CA LEU A 97 14.75 -1.09 3.90
C LEU A 97 13.70 -2.17 3.62
N VAL A 98 12.65 -1.83 2.85
CA VAL A 98 11.62 -2.79 2.41
C VAL A 98 12.22 -3.90 1.54
N LEU A 99 13.17 -3.60 0.65
CA LEU A 99 13.89 -4.64 -0.11
C LEU A 99 14.68 -5.57 0.82
N LEU A 100 15.43 -5.01 1.77
CA LEU A 100 16.26 -5.79 2.68
C LEU A 100 15.40 -6.70 3.56
N ILE A 101 14.37 -6.16 4.21
CA ILE A 101 13.45 -6.93 5.04
C ILE A 101 12.68 -7.95 4.18
N GLY A 102 12.24 -7.57 2.98
CA GLY A 102 11.55 -8.47 2.06
C GLY A 102 12.39 -9.68 1.67
N ILE A 103 13.70 -9.51 1.47
CA ILE A 103 14.63 -10.63 1.22
C ILE A 103 14.70 -11.56 2.44
N VAL A 104 14.86 -11.01 3.65
CA VAL A 104 14.91 -11.79 4.90
C VAL A 104 13.61 -12.58 5.11
N ILE A 105 12.45 -11.94 4.90
CA ILE A 105 11.15 -12.60 4.96
C ILE A 105 11.06 -13.70 3.91
N GLY A 106 11.57 -13.47 2.70
CA GLY A 106 11.57 -14.47 1.62
C GLY A 106 12.30 -15.76 2.01
N PHE A 107 13.45 -15.64 2.66
CA PHE A 107 14.14 -16.79 3.24
C PHE A 107 13.30 -17.46 4.33
N GLY A 108 12.70 -16.69 5.23
CA GLY A 108 11.81 -17.24 6.26
C GLY A 108 10.63 -18.04 5.68
N ILE A 109 9.95 -17.51 4.66
CA ILE A 109 8.84 -18.20 3.99
C ILE A 109 9.29 -19.55 3.44
N TYR A 110 10.46 -19.61 2.80
CA TYR A 110 10.99 -20.85 2.22
C TYR A 110 11.31 -21.92 3.27
N PHE A 111 11.84 -21.53 4.43
CA PHE A 111 12.23 -22.47 5.48
C PHE A 111 11.10 -22.88 6.43
N PHE A 112 10.10 -22.02 6.65
CA PHE A 112 9.06 -22.24 7.68
C PHE A 112 7.71 -22.73 7.13
N ILE A 113 7.47 -22.70 5.81
CA ILE A 113 6.15 -22.98 5.24
C ILE A 113 6.23 -24.09 4.18
N ASP A 114 5.84 -25.31 4.56
CA ASP A 114 5.88 -26.45 3.64
C ASP A 114 4.89 -26.34 2.48
N SER A 115 3.74 -25.69 2.68
CA SER A 115 2.75 -25.46 1.61
C SER A 115 3.26 -24.52 0.51
N VAL A 116 4.31 -23.74 0.79
CA VAL A 116 4.98 -22.89 -0.20
C VAL A 116 5.82 -23.73 -1.16
N ASN A 117 6.36 -24.87 -0.71
CA ASN A 117 7.15 -25.77 -1.56
C ASN A 117 6.30 -26.48 -2.63
N ALA A 118 4.99 -26.60 -2.42
CA ALA A 118 4.06 -27.13 -3.43
C ALA A 118 3.89 -26.19 -4.64
N VAL A 119 4.19 -24.89 -4.47
CA VAL A 119 4.06 -23.88 -5.52
C VAL A 119 5.40 -23.67 -6.21
N SER A 120 5.46 -24.01 -7.50
CA SER A 120 6.64 -23.78 -8.31
C SER A 120 6.97 -22.28 -8.43
N HIS A 121 8.26 -21.93 -8.44
CA HIS A 121 8.77 -20.56 -8.62
C HIS A 121 8.31 -19.52 -7.58
N VAL A 122 7.91 -19.98 -6.38
CA VAL A 122 7.35 -19.12 -5.33
C VAL A 122 8.26 -17.96 -4.91
N PHE A 123 9.58 -18.15 -4.96
CA PHE A 123 10.56 -17.09 -4.67
C PHE A 123 10.48 -15.93 -5.67
N ILE A 124 10.21 -16.23 -6.95
CA ILE A 124 10.06 -15.22 -8.00
C ILE A 124 8.79 -14.41 -7.76
N TYR A 125 7.68 -15.08 -7.42
CA TYR A 125 6.44 -14.40 -7.07
C TYR A 125 6.62 -13.50 -5.86
N TRP A 126 7.30 -13.96 -4.82
CA TRP A 126 7.61 -13.13 -3.66
C TRP A 126 8.48 -11.92 -4.03
N ALA A 127 9.53 -12.13 -4.83
CA ALA A 127 10.38 -11.04 -5.30
C ALA A 127 9.58 -9.96 -6.05
N PHE A 128 8.61 -10.35 -6.89
CA PHE A 128 7.74 -9.38 -7.56
C PHE A 128 6.89 -8.57 -6.58
N PHE A 129 6.35 -9.19 -5.53
CA PHE A 129 5.63 -8.48 -4.49
C PHE A 129 6.53 -7.45 -3.80
N VAL A 130 7.70 -7.86 -3.32
CA VAL A 130 8.64 -6.97 -2.61
C VAL A 130 9.12 -5.82 -3.51
N ILE A 131 9.46 -6.11 -4.77
CA ILE A 131 9.86 -5.08 -5.75
C ILE A 131 8.73 -4.10 -6.00
N ASN A 132 7.50 -4.59 -6.18
CA ASN A 132 6.33 -3.72 -6.37
C ASN A 132 6.13 -2.77 -5.18
N THR A 133 6.24 -3.29 -3.95
CA THR A 133 6.14 -2.48 -2.73
C THR A 133 7.27 -1.45 -2.64
N SER A 134 8.51 -1.87 -2.89
CA SER A 134 9.67 -0.98 -2.88
C SER A 134 9.55 0.15 -3.91
N LEU A 135 9.07 -0.15 -5.12
CA LEU A 135 8.80 0.85 -6.15
C LEU A 135 7.70 1.82 -5.72
N THR A 136 6.62 1.30 -5.12
CA THR A 136 5.53 2.13 -4.59
C THR A 136 6.07 3.16 -3.60
N TYR A 137 6.98 2.74 -2.70
CA TYR A 137 7.66 3.63 -1.78
C TYR A 137 8.58 4.65 -2.47
N SER A 138 9.32 4.26 -3.51
CA SER A 138 10.16 5.19 -4.26
C SER A 138 9.36 6.33 -4.90
N TYR A 139 8.11 6.09 -5.31
CA TYR A 139 7.21 7.10 -5.89
C TYR A 139 6.31 7.81 -4.87
N ALA A 140 6.28 7.36 -3.61
CA ALA A 140 5.37 7.88 -2.59
C ALA A 140 5.48 9.40 -2.39
N LYS A 141 6.67 9.99 -2.56
CA LYS A 141 6.88 11.46 -2.49
C LYS A 141 5.90 12.26 -3.37
N HIS A 142 5.57 11.75 -4.56
CA HIS A 142 4.67 12.44 -5.48
C HIS A 142 3.23 12.33 -5.00
N SER A 143 2.83 11.16 -4.51
CA SER A 143 1.51 10.94 -3.91
C SER A 143 1.32 11.82 -2.67
N THR A 144 2.33 11.94 -1.81
CA THR A 144 2.30 12.82 -0.63
C THR A 144 2.13 14.29 -1.01
N LEU A 145 2.87 14.76 -2.03
CA LEU A 145 2.78 16.14 -2.51
C LEU A 145 1.38 16.44 -3.10
N LEU A 146 0.84 15.52 -3.92
CA LEU A 146 -0.50 15.66 -4.50
C LEU A 146 -1.59 15.69 -3.42
N THR A 147 -1.44 14.84 -2.40
CA THR A 147 -2.33 14.83 -1.23
C THR A 147 -2.29 16.15 -0.47
N ALA A 148 -1.08 16.68 -0.23
CA ALA A 148 -0.89 17.96 0.46
C ALA A 148 -1.47 19.16 -0.32
N ASN A 149 -1.38 19.12 -1.65
CA ASN A 149 -1.90 20.16 -2.53
C ASN A 149 -3.44 20.13 -2.66
N GLN A 150 -4.13 19.23 -1.94
CA GLN A 150 -5.58 19.00 -2.02
C GLN A 150 -6.12 18.76 -3.45
N GLN A 151 -5.25 18.49 -4.42
CA GLN A 151 -5.60 18.29 -5.83
C GLN A 151 -6.33 16.97 -6.08
N TYR A 152 -6.44 16.10 -5.07
CA TYR A 152 -7.35 14.95 -5.12
C TYR A 152 -8.82 15.35 -5.37
N SER A 153 -9.23 16.59 -5.05
CA SER A 153 -10.57 17.09 -5.35
C SER A 153 -10.81 17.42 -6.83
N VAL A 154 -9.76 17.53 -7.65
CA VAL A 154 -9.86 17.94 -9.07
C VAL A 154 -9.83 16.73 -10.01
N VAL A 155 -9.57 15.52 -9.48
CA VAL A 155 -9.49 14.26 -10.25
C VAL A 155 -10.56 13.25 -9.79
N ARG A 156 -11.71 13.74 -9.34
CA ARG A 156 -12.93 12.94 -9.16
C ARG A 156 -13.97 13.32 -10.19
#